data_AF-A0A318CW33-F1
#
_entry.id   AF-A0A318CW33-F1
#
_cell.length_a   1.000
_cell.length_b   1.000
_cell.length_c   1.000
_cell.angle_alpha   90.00
_cell.angle_beta   90.00
_cell.angle_gamma   90.00
#
_symmetry.space_group_name_H-M   'P 1'
#
loop_
_entity.id
_entity.type
_entity.pdbx_description
1 polymer ?
#
loop_
_entity_poly.entity_id
_entity_poly.type
_entity_poly.pdbx_seq_one_letter_code
_entity_poly.pdbx_strand_id
1 'polypeptide(L)'
;MTVPKNNLVKISYIGDLSHSPPKGVLLVDGDGDYVGACHVLSCKQKPEVIWEIWVRSLNHYEWLRDFVEQIGYPCTFEKKTPRLILADQWNVLLPDWLDDSDVLNQKLLELTMEVNNRTTFANRLLTYFLGGEFQADMISSSNLVDVLSVLVDDEAKSMFKKYPILHHCLQTKCEEWEQTGVDNWAKEISRQLPENAYNIWQYLSFWACLHGYPEKILEYVLPPQQVLFVKKIPVEAVTDLPLEATAREQICTHIKIFFEEIQGQITSGKEFRKIVECMSGRLFLEYQCVADLLRSNRFSTTIEDVEKVRDKFISCPGVNANQLGTLVKCVKPERPALLDDDKDWSEQEWIRWTAEEYTPYRTWQIYNHIYDEEVEKTVRRFSSWYINEYAFIHKDSDLSLIHSLKSLSTTEVKDELSIIRILFKFPGI
;
A
#
# COMPACT_ATOMS: atom_id res chain seq x y z
N MET A 1 -1.04 14.54 -61.78
CA MET A 1 0.39 14.21 -61.92
C MET A 1 0.94 13.95 -60.53
N THR A 2 1.15 12.69 -60.21
CA THR A 2 1.72 12.21 -58.94
C THR A 2 3.23 12.46 -58.94
N VAL A 3 3.71 13.31 -58.04
CA VAL A 3 5.13 13.49 -57.75
C VAL A 3 5.68 12.13 -57.29
N PRO A 4 6.76 11.60 -57.90
CA PRO A 4 7.32 10.33 -57.46
C PRO A 4 7.86 10.49 -56.04
N LYS A 5 7.60 9.49 -55.17
CA LYS A 5 8.30 9.34 -53.89
C LYS A 5 9.80 9.25 -54.20
N ASN A 6 10.51 10.37 -54.07
CA ASN A 6 11.95 10.42 -54.31
C ASN A 6 12.66 9.58 -53.25
N ASN A 7 13.54 8.70 -53.72
CA ASN A 7 14.61 8.11 -52.93
C ASN A 7 15.57 9.23 -52.52
N LEU A 8 15.29 9.88 -51.39
CA LEU A 8 16.12 10.94 -50.83
C LEU A 8 17.07 10.32 -49.81
N VAL A 9 18.37 10.57 -49.97
CA VAL A 9 19.37 10.26 -48.94
C VAL A 9 19.44 11.44 -47.98
N LYS A 10 19.38 11.18 -46.68
CA LYS A 10 19.49 12.21 -45.65
C LYS A 10 20.90 12.20 -45.07
N ILE A 11 21.62 13.32 -45.16
CA ILE A 11 22.96 13.48 -44.61
C ILE A 11 22.87 14.44 -43.42
N SER A 12 23.26 13.96 -42.24
CA SER A 12 23.14 14.70 -40.99
C SER A 12 24.50 14.92 -40.33
N TYR A 13 24.85 16.18 -40.06
CA TYR A 13 26.00 16.50 -39.21
C TYR A 13 25.61 16.30 -37.74
N ILE A 14 26.38 15.48 -37.01
CA ILE A 14 26.14 15.15 -35.60
C ILE A 14 27.27 15.62 -34.67
N GLY A 15 28.39 16.13 -35.18
CA GLY A 15 29.53 16.56 -34.36
C GLY A 15 30.27 15.39 -33.66
N ASP A 16 31.12 15.70 -32.68
CA ASP A 16 31.94 14.73 -31.94
C ASP A 16 31.14 13.96 -30.85
N LEU A 17 29.87 13.64 -31.13
CA LEU A 17 29.04 12.89 -30.22
C LEU A 17 29.46 11.43 -30.23
N SER A 18 29.94 10.90 -29.10
CA SER A 18 30.40 9.50 -28.90
C SER A 18 29.32 8.40 -29.10
N HIS A 19 28.26 8.66 -29.85
CA HIS A 19 27.11 7.78 -30.02
C HIS A 19 27.27 6.86 -31.24
N SER A 20 26.74 5.63 -31.14
CA SER A 20 26.70 4.66 -32.24
C SER A 20 25.45 4.87 -33.10
N PRO A 21 25.57 4.86 -34.44
CA PRO A 21 24.43 5.09 -35.32
C PRO A 21 23.35 4.00 -35.17
N PRO A 22 22.05 4.32 -35.36
CA PRO A 22 21.00 3.32 -35.45
C PRO A 22 21.25 2.29 -36.56
N LYS A 23 20.63 1.11 -36.47
CA LYS A 23 20.74 0.07 -37.51
C LYS A 23 20.25 0.61 -38.86
N GLY A 24 21.12 0.61 -39.87
CA GLY A 24 20.82 1.11 -41.22
C GLY A 24 21.33 2.53 -41.50
N VAL A 25 22.01 3.17 -40.54
CA VAL A 25 22.65 4.49 -40.71
C VAL A 25 24.15 4.33 -40.89
N LEU A 26 24.73 5.00 -41.89
CA LEU A 26 26.18 4.98 -42.15
C LEU A 26 26.87 6.12 -41.40
N LEU A 27 27.82 5.81 -40.52
CA LEU A 27 28.59 6.82 -39.77
C LEU A 27 29.89 7.16 -40.51
N VAL A 28 30.15 8.45 -40.66
CA VAL A 28 31.40 9.02 -41.18
C VAL A 28 32.16 9.66 -40.02
N ASP A 29 33.19 8.96 -39.54
CA ASP A 29 34.04 9.39 -38.43
C ASP A 29 35.45 9.79 -38.92
N GLY A 30 36.02 9.00 -39.84
CA GLY A 30 37.33 9.26 -40.43
C GLY A 30 37.32 9.41 -41.95
N ASP A 31 38.48 9.76 -42.51
CA ASP A 31 38.67 9.92 -43.96
C ASP A 31 38.34 8.64 -44.75
N GLY A 32 38.59 7.46 -44.16
CA GLY A 32 38.24 6.18 -44.78
C GLY A 32 36.72 6.00 -44.93
N ASP A 33 35.95 6.41 -43.92
CA ASP A 33 34.49 6.34 -43.95
C ASP A 33 33.91 7.35 -44.94
N TYR A 34 34.53 8.52 -45.06
CA TYR A 34 34.17 9.53 -46.05
C TYR A 34 34.29 8.98 -47.48
N VAL A 35 35.42 8.32 -47.80
CA VAL A 35 35.61 7.68 -49.11
C VAL A 35 34.58 6.56 -49.33
N GLY A 36 34.29 5.77 -48.29
CA GLY A 36 33.24 4.76 -48.32
C GLY A 36 31.86 5.34 -48.63
N ALA A 37 31.48 6.43 -47.97
CA ALA A 37 30.23 7.15 -48.20
C ALA A 37 30.14 7.70 -49.63
N CYS A 38 31.20 8.33 -50.13
CA CYS A 38 31.29 8.82 -51.51
C CYS A 38 31.14 7.69 -52.54
N HIS A 39 31.75 6.54 -52.29
CA HIS A 39 31.62 5.37 -53.16
C HIS A 39 30.17 4.85 -53.21
N VAL A 40 29.51 4.72 -52.04
CA VAL A 40 28.10 4.32 -51.93
C VAL A 40 27.19 5.27 -52.70
N LEU A 41 27.38 6.59 -52.54
CA LEU A 41 26.62 7.62 -53.25
C LEU A 41 26.86 7.59 -54.78
N SER A 42 28.10 7.29 -55.19
CA SER A 42 28.49 7.24 -56.61
C SER A 42 27.95 6.02 -57.35
N CYS A 43 27.79 4.89 -56.67
CA CYS A 43 27.38 3.64 -57.30
C CYS A 43 25.90 3.61 -57.76
N LYS A 44 25.12 4.68 -57.54
CA LYS A 44 23.71 4.85 -58.01
C LYS A 44 22.84 3.60 -57.81
N GLN A 45 23.07 2.81 -56.77
CA GLN A 45 22.17 1.71 -56.46
C GLN A 45 20.86 2.34 -56.00
N LYS A 46 19.77 2.12 -56.77
CA LYS A 46 18.43 2.56 -56.40
C LYS A 46 18.17 2.06 -54.99
N PRO A 47 18.06 2.95 -54.00
CA PRO A 47 17.73 2.47 -52.68
C PRO A 47 16.27 2.02 -52.68
N GLU A 48 16.00 0.75 -52.41
CA GLU A 48 14.68 0.34 -51.93
C GLU A 48 14.41 0.87 -50.51
N VAL A 49 15.44 1.44 -49.85
CA VAL A 49 15.45 1.90 -48.46
C VAL A 49 16.01 3.32 -48.40
N ILE A 50 15.43 4.21 -47.60
CA ILE A 50 15.99 5.54 -47.34
C ILE A 50 17.33 5.37 -46.60
N TRP A 51 18.44 5.89 -47.16
CA TRP A 51 19.74 5.88 -46.48
C TRP A 51 19.88 7.15 -45.64
N GLU A 52 20.29 6.98 -44.40
CA GLU A 52 20.69 8.08 -43.53
C GLU A 52 22.20 7.98 -43.27
N ILE A 53 22.93 9.07 -43.47
CA ILE A 53 24.38 9.16 -43.26
C ILE A 53 24.62 10.18 -42.16
N TRP A 54 25.31 9.78 -41.10
CA TRP A 54 25.68 10.66 -39.99
C TRP A 54 27.17 11.02 -40.07
N VAL A 55 27.50 12.30 -39.91
CA VAL A 55 28.85 12.83 -40.12
C VAL A 55 29.33 13.56 -38.87
N ARG A 56 30.50 13.18 -38.35
CA ARG A 56 31.04 13.74 -37.10
C ARG A 56 31.89 15.00 -37.31
N SER A 57 32.65 15.05 -38.40
CA SER A 57 33.49 16.21 -38.73
C SER A 57 32.75 17.21 -39.61
N LEU A 58 32.83 18.50 -39.28
CA LEU A 58 32.23 19.55 -40.09
C LEU A 58 32.84 19.59 -41.49
N ASN A 59 34.14 19.30 -41.61
CA ASN A 59 34.84 19.26 -42.88
C ASN A 59 34.29 18.14 -43.78
N HIS A 60 34.11 16.92 -43.25
CA HIS A 60 33.53 15.82 -44.03
C HIS A 60 32.08 16.10 -44.44
N TYR A 61 31.31 16.81 -43.62
CA TYR A 61 29.95 17.20 -43.96
C TYR A 61 29.90 18.20 -45.12
N GLU A 62 30.78 19.21 -45.09
CA GLU A 62 30.91 20.17 -46.19
C GLU A 62 31.42 19.50 -47.46
N TRP A 63 32.41 18.62 -47.36
CA TRP A 63 32.92 17.88 -48.52
C TRP A 63 31.88 16.94 -49.13
N LEU A 64 31.07 16.26 -48.31
CA LEU A 64 29.96 15.42 -48.81
C LEU A 64 28.89 16.25 -49.51
N ARG A 65 28.61 17.48 -49.03
CA ARG A 65 27.70 18.41 -49.70
C ARG A 65 28.19 18.77 -51.08
N ASP A 66 29.44 19.20 -51.17
CA ASP A 66 30.05 19.61 -52.43
C ASP A 66 30.14 18.42 -53.41
N PHE A 67 30.46 17.23 -52.89
CA PHE A 67 30.50 15.99 -53.67
C PHE A 67 29.13 15.60 -54.25
N VAL A 68 28.08 15.61 -53.42
CA VAL A 68 26.71 15.28 -53.84
C VAL A 68 26.19 16.26 -54.89
N GLU A 69 26.51 17.55 -54.75
CA GLU A 69 26.19 18.58 -55.73
C GLU A 69 26.87 18.30 -57.09
N GLN A 70 28.15 17.90 -57.06
CA GLN A 70 28.91 17.55 -58.28
C GLN A 70 28.34 16.33 -59.01
N ILE A 71 27.87 15.31 -58.28
CA ILE A 71 27.30 14.10 -58.90
C ILE A 71 25.81 14.25 -59.27
N GLY A 72 25.18 15.37 -58.89
CA GLY A 72 23.78 15.68 -59.18
C GLY A 72 22.79 14.72 -58.50
N TYR A 73 23.13 14.20 -57.31
CA TYR A 73 22.29 13.24 -56.59
C TYR A 73 21.36 13.97 -55.59
N PRO A 74 20.06 13.64 -55.52
CA PRO A 74 19.14 14.33 -54.62
C PRO A 74 19.34 13.89 -53.16
N CYS A 75 19.97 14.74 -52.36
CA CYS A 75 20.12 14.55 -50.90
C CYS A 75 19.56 15.74 -50.11
N THR A 76 19.15 15.47 -48.87
CA THR A 76 18.84 16.51 -47.87
C THR A 76 19.94 16.61 -46.84
N PHE A 77 20.30 17.84 -46.48
CA PHE A 77 21.37 18.15 -45.54
C PHE A 77 20.78 18.79 -44.30
N GLU A 78 21.06 18.22 -43.12
CA GLU A 78 20.57 18.74 -41.84
C GLU A 78 21.69 18.72 -40.80
N LYS A 79 21.71 19.71 -39.90
CA LYS A 79 22.57 19.67 -38.71
C LYS A 79 21.74 19.17 -37.54
N LYS A 80 22.03 17.97 -37.05
CA LYS A 80 21.36 17.42 -35.87
C LYS A 80 22.09 17.88 -34.62
N THR A 81 21.37 18.55 -33.74
CA THR A 81 21.87 18.86 -32.40
C THR A 81 21.67 17.66 -31.46
N PRO A 82 22.39 17.58 -30.33
CA PRO A 82 22.16 16.55 -29.30
C PRO A 82 20.68 16.35 -28.93
N ARG A 83 19.91 17.44 -28.81
CA ARG A 83 18.45 17.39 -28.63
C ARG A 83 17.75 16.66 -29.76
N LEU A 84 18.01 16.99 -31.02
CA LEU A 84 17.34 16.34 -32.15
C LEU A 84 17.64 14.83 -32.20
N ILE A 85 18.87 14.44 -31.87
CA ILE A 85 19.24 13.02 -31.78
C ILE A 85 18.50 12.32 -30.65
N LEU A 86 18.37 12.96 -29.49
CA LEU A 86 17.62 12.42 -28.35
C LEU A 86 16.13 12.25 -28.68
N ALA A 87 15.53 13.25 -29.34
CA ALA A 87 14.14 13.22 -29.78
C ALA A 87 13.87 12.02 -30.71
N ASP A 88 14.77 11.81 -31.68
CA ASP A 88 14.70 10.69 -32.63
C ASP A 88 14.89 9.35 -31.90
N GLN A 89 15.91 9.24 -31.05
CA GLN A 89 16.28 7.99 -30.37
C GLN A 89 15.19 7.53 -29.40
N TRP A 90 14.60 8.45 -28.64
CA TRP A 90 13.59 8.10 -27.63
C TRP A 90 12.16 8.21 -28.16
N ASN A 91 11.97 8.72 -29.39
CA ASN A 91 10.68 9.06 -29.99
C ASN A 91 9.83 9.94 -29.05
N VAL A 92 10.42 11.04 -28.58
CA VAL A 92 9.79 11.95 -27.61
C VAL A 92 9.62 13.36 -28.14
N LEU A 93 8.60 14.06 -27.63
CA LEU A 93 8.50 15.50 -27.74
C LEU A 93 9.41 16.15 -26.69
N LEU A 94 10.41 16.89 -27.16
CA LEU A 94 11.32 17.61 -26.26
C LEU A 94 10.74 18.95 -25.84
N PRO A 95 10.90 19.33 -24.57
CA PRO A 95 10.50 20.63 -24.08
C PRO A 95 11.50 21.71 -24.51
N ASP A 96 11.04 22.97 -24.50
CA ASP A 96 11.85 24.12 -24.89
C ASP A 96 12.97 24.41 -23.89
N TRP A 97 12.76 24.10 -22.61
CA TRP A 97 13.70 24.34 -21.53
C TRP A 97 14.92 23.39 -21.52
N LEU A 98 14.89 22.30 -22.30
CA LEU A 98 15.98 21.33 -22.34
C LEU A 98 17.06 21.80 -23.32
N ASP A 99 18.28 22.08 -22.87
CA ASP A 99 19.37 22.50 -23.76
C ASP A 99 20.30 21.36 -24.19
N ASP A 100 21.02 21.55 -25.31
CA ASP A 100 21.99 20.57 -25.81
C ASP A 100 23.09 20.25 -24.77
N SER A 101 23.46 21.24 -23.94
CA SER A 101 24.39 21.06 -22.83
C SER A 101 23.85 20.13 -21.74
N ASP A 102 22.55 20.18 -21.46
CA ASP A 102 21.94 19.31 -20.43
C ASP A 102 21.92 17.85 -20.89
N VAL A 103 21.60 17.63 -22.18
CA VAL A 103 21.63 16.32 -22.81
C VAL A 103 23.03 15.69 -22.72
N LEU A 104 24.07 16.49 -22.95
CA LEU A 104 25.46 16.04 -22.91
C LEU A 104 25.97 15.84 -21.48
N ASN A 105 25.77 16.83 -20.60
CA ASN A 105 26.25 16.80 -19.22
C ASN A 105 25.62 15.66 -18.41
N GLN A 106 24.36 15.34 -18.68
CA GLN A 106 23.64 14.26 -18.01
C GLN A 106 23.69 12.93 -18.77
N LYS A 107 24.49 12.87 -19.85
CA LYS A 107 24.75 11.66 -20.64
C LYS A 107 23.47 10.95 -21.09
N LEU A 108 22.43 11.71 -21.44
CA LEU A 108 21.12 11.13 -21.75
C LEU A 108 21.17 10.22 -22.98
N LEU A 109 22.03 10.55 -23.96
CA LEU A 109 22.24 9.72 -25.16
C LEU A 109 22.86 8.34 -24.87
N GLU A 110 23.47 8.13 -23.70
CA GLU A 110 24.03 6.83 -23.29
C GLU A 110 22.95 5.89 -22.72
N LEU A 111 21.77 6.40 -22.37
CA LEU A 111 20.69 5.59 -21.80
C LEU A 111 19.94 4.82 -22.90
N THR A 112 19.73 3.53 -22.66
CA THR A 112 18.98 2.66 -23.56
C THR A 112 17.56 2.51 -23.03
N MET A 113 16.58 3.04 -23.79
CA MET A 113 15.17 3.03 -23.41
C MET A 113 14.36 2.25 -24.45
N GLU A 114 13.31 1.56 -24.01
CA GLU A 114 12.37 0.93 -24.93
C GLU A 114 11.45 1.98 -25.59
N VAL A 115 11.44 1.96 -26.92
CA VAL A 115 10.70 2.91 -27.74
C VAL A 115 9.38 2.27 -28.20
N ASN A 116 8.38 2.30 -27.33
CA ASN A 116 7.08 1.66 -27.63
C ASN A 116 6.14 2.62 -28.38
N ASN A 117 5.88 3.81 -27.82
CA ASN A 117 4.99 4.83 -28.38
C ASN A 117 5.61 6.23 -28.29
N ARG A 118 5.07 7.21 -29.04
CA ARG A 118 5.50 8.61 -28.92
C ARG A 118 4.91 9.23 -27.64
N THR A 119 5.74 9.81 -26.77
CA THR A 119 5.29 10.49 -25.52
C THR A 119 6.02 11.81 -25.30
N THR A 120 5.71 12.52 -24.22
CA THR A 120 6.53 13.65 -23.74
C THR A 120 7.85 13.12 -23.15
N PHE A 121 8.88 13.96 -23.21
CA PHE A 121 10.18 13.70 -22.59
C PHE A 121 10.06 13.42 -21.09
N ALA A 122 9.29 14.24 -20.37
CA ALA A 122 9.09 14.09 -18.93
C ALA A 122 8.49 12.72 -18.57
N ASN A 123 7.43 12.30 -19.27
CA ASN A 123 6.82 10.98 -19.04
C ASN A 123 7.81 9.85 -19.29
N ARG A 124 8.60 9.93 -20.37
CA ARG A 124 9.57 8.88 -20.72
C ARG A 124 10.64 8.74 -19.66
N LEU A 125 11.20 9.87 -19.23
CA LEU A 125 12.31 9.90 -18.29
C LEU A 125 11.88 9.49 -16.88
N LEU A 126 10.75 10.02 -16.40
CA LEU A 126 10.18 9.63 -15.11
C LEU A 126 9.80 8.14 -15.12
N THR A 127 9.19 7.64 -16.21
CA THR A 127 8.82 6.21 -16.29
C THR A 127 10.03 5.30 -16.18
N TYR A 128 11.14 5.66 -16.83
CA TYR A 128 12.33 4.82 -16.86
C TYR A 128 13.04 4.77 -15.50
N PHE A 129 13.07 5.88 -14.76
CA PHE A 129 13.78 5.94 -13.49
C PHE A 129 12.90 5.66 -12.26
N LEU A 130 11.61 5.95 -12.34
CA LEU A 130 10.69 5.91 -11.21
C LEU A 130 9.55 4.89 -11.39
N GLY A 131 9.26 4.43 -12.61
CA GLY A 131 8.26 3.39 -12.86
C GLY A 131 7.00 3.85 -13.62
N GLY A 132 6.10 2.91 -13.90
CA GLY A 132 4.91 3.09 -14.75
C GLY A 132 3.85 4.05 -14.19
N GLU A 133 3.94 4.41 -12.92
CA GLU A 133 3.01 5.24 -12.16
C GLU A 133 2.90 6.64 -12.77
N PHE A 134 3.99 7.13 -13.38
CA PHE A 134 4.05 8.43 -14.05
C PHE A 134 3.49 8.44 -15.48
N GLN A 135 3.04 7.29 -16.00
CA GLN A 135 2.36 7.25 -17.30
C GLN A 135 0.93 7.80 -17.24
N ALA A 136 0.33 7.90 -16.04
CA ALA A 136 -1.03 8.38 -15.87
C ALA A 136 -1.20 9.83 -16.36
N ASP A 137 -2.34 10.11 -16.98
CA ASP A 137 -2.68 11.44 -17.51
C ASP A 137 -3.14 12.42 -16.43
N MET A 138 -3.54 11.92 -15.25
CA MET A 138 -3.99 12.72 -14.10
C MET A 138 -3.70 12.02 -12.77
N ILE A 139 -3.59 12.79 -11.69
CA ILE A 139 -3.67 12.25 -10.32
C ILE A 139 -5.13 11.97 -9.97
N SER A 140 -5.36 10.81 -9.37
CA SER A 140 -6.65 10.27 -8.96
C SER A 140 -6.49 9.51 -7.66
N SER A 141 -7.61 9.12 -7.04
CA SER A 141 -7.58 8.33 -5.80
C SER A 141 -6.83 7.00 -5.95
N SER A 142 -6.82 6.40 -7.15
CA SER A 142 -6.23 5.08 -7.38
C SER A 142 -4.72 5.09 -7.61
N ASN A 143 -4.10 6.22 -7.98
CA ASN A 143 -2.66 6.29 -8.27
C ASN A 143 -1.87 7.20 -7.33
N LEU A 144 -2.54 7.96 -6.46
CA LEU A 144 -1.89 8.87 -5.52
C LEU A 144 -0.89 8.14 -4.61
N VAL A 145 -1.29 6.99 -4.06
CA VAL A 145 -0.46 6.18 -3.17
C VAL A 145 0.80 5.71 -3.88
N ASP A 146 0.67 5.17 -5.07
CA ASP A 146 1.79 4.62 -5.84
C ASP A 146 2.79 5.72 -6.18
N VAL A 147 2.32 6.86 -6.70
CA VAL A 147 3.18 8.02 -7.04
C VAL A 147 3.92 8.53 -5.80
N LEU A 148 3.23 8.70 -4.66
CA LEU A 148 3.88 9.17 -3.44
C LEU A 148 4.89 8.17 -2.89
N SER A 149 4.56 6.88 -2.92
CA SER A 149 5.45 5.82 -2.42
C SER A 149 6.78 5.81 -3.17
N VAL A 150 6.74 5.98 -4.50
CA VAL A 150 7.91 6.06 -5.35
C VAL A 150 8.72 7.32 -5.08
N LEU A 151 8.08 8.49 -4.97
CA LEU A 151 8.79 9.77 -4.77
C LEU A 151 9.50 9.86 -3.42
N VAL A 152 8.96 9.20 -2.40
CA VAL A 152 9.50 9.21 -1.05
C VAL A 152 10.62 8.19 -0.87
N ASP A 153 10.73 7.22 -1.77
CA ASP A 153 11.73 6.16 -1.68
C ASP A 153 13.17 6.70 -1.79
N ASP A 154 14.08 6.02 -1.10
CA ASP A 154 15.49 6.45 -1.02
C ASP A 154 16.22 6.24 -2.35
N GLU A 155 15.81 5.25 -3.17
CA GLU A 155 16.32 5.08 -4.52
C GLU A 155 15.95 6.27 -5.40
N ALA A 156 14.68 6.69 -5.38
CA ALA A 156 14.22 7.87 -6.12
C ALA A 156 15.01 9.13 -5.71
N LYS A 157 15.19 9.38 -4.41
CA LYS A 157 16.01 10.52 -3.92
C LYS A 157 17.45 10.47 -4.43
N SER A 158 18.04 9.28 -4.51
CA SER A 158 19.38 9.09 -5.09
C SER A 158 19.41 9.45 -6.58
N MET A 159 18.36 9.06 -7.32
CA MET A 159 18.22 9.36 -8.74
C MET A 159 18.03 10.85 -9.01
N PHE A 160 17.20 11.55 -8.22
CA PHE A 160 17.07 13.01 -8.32
C PHE A 160 18.39 13.75 -8.05
N LYS A 161 19.23 13.25 -7.14
CA LYS A 161 20.58 13.81 -6.91
C LYS A 161 21.53 13.55 -8.08
N LYS A 162 21.44 12.38 -8.71
CA LYS A 162 22.29 11.99 -9.84
C LYS A 162 21.88 12.69 -11.15
N TYR A 163 20.58 12.90 -11.35
CA TYR A 163 19.99 13.50 -12.55
C TYR A 163 19.08 14.68 -12.18
N PRO A 164 19.64 15.90 -12.03
CA PRO A 164 18.87 17.10 -11.67
C PRO A 164 17.72 17.41 -12.63
N ILE A 165 17.81 16.97 -13.89
CA ILE A 165 16.74 17.14 -14.89
C ILE A 165 15.43 16.46 -14.49
N LEU A 166 15.49 15.47 -13.60
CA LEU A 166 14.30 14.78 -13.11
C LEU A 166 13.38 15.74 -12.35
N HIS A 167 13.93 16.75 -11.66
CA HIS A 167 13.11 17.76 -10.98
C HIS A 167 12.29 18.57 -11.98
N HIS A 168 12.89 19.00 -13.09
CA HIS A 168 12.17 19.70 -14.15
C HIS A 168 11.13 18.79 -14.81
N CYS A 169 11.45 17.51 -15.03
CA CYS A 169 10.49 16.55 -15.56
C CYS A 169 9.29 16.35 -14.61
N LEU A 170 9.55 16.19 -13.31
CA LEU A 170 8.51 16.06 -12.29
C LEU A 170 7.64 17.31 -12.23
N GLN A 171 8.24 18.49 -12.28
CA GLN A 171 7.51 19.76 -12.31
C GLN A 171 6.61 19.87 -13.54
N THR A 172 7.13 19.62 -14.75
CA THR A 172 6.33 19.63 -15.98
C THR A 172 5.17 18.63 -15.90
N LYS A 173 5.42 17.42 -15.37
CA LYS A 173 4.38 16.41 -15.20
C LYS A 173 3.30 16.84 -14.20
N CYS A 174 3.70 17.48 -13.11
CA CYS A 174 2.77 18.02 -12.13
C CYS A 174 1.93 19.18 -12.67
N GLU A 175 2.51 20.05 -13.50
CA GLU A 175 1.79 21.11 -14.21
C GLU A 175 0.77 20.52 -15.21
N GLU A 176 1.14 19.45 -15.93
CA GLU A 176 0.20 18.70 -16.78
C GLU A 176 -0.98 18.16 -15.94
N TRP A 177 -0.70 17.51 -14.82
CA TRP A 177 -1.73 16.97 -13.92
C TRP A 177 -2.63 18.05 -13.29
N GLU A 178 -2.08 19.22 -12.97
CA GLU A 178 -2.87 20.36 -12.48
C GLU A 178 -3.86 20.87 -13.55
N GLN A 179 -3.44 20.88 -14.82
CA GLN A 179 -4.27 21.32 -15.93
C GLN A 179 -5.35 20.30 -16.31
N THR A 180 -5.02 19.01 -16.30
CA THR A 180 -5.94 17.92 -16.68
C THR A 180 -6.84 17.46 -15.54
N GLY A 181 -6.47 17.74 -14.29
CA GLY A 181 -7.20 17.31 -13.11
C GLY A 181 -8.64 17.81 -13.08
N VAL A 182 -9.58 16.94 -12.71
CA VAL A 182 -10.98 17.30 -12.48
C VAL A 182 -11.16 17.83 -11.05
N ASP A 183 -10.53 17.17 -10.08
CA ASP A 183 -10.72 17.46 -8.67
C ASP A 183 -9.76 18.55 -8.15
N ASN A 184 -10.29 19.47 -7.35
CA ASN A 184 -9.50 20.55 -6.75
C ASN A 184 -8.40 20.03 -5.82
N TRP A 185 -8.63 18.92 -5.11
CA TRP A 185 -7.61 18.33 -4.24
C TRP A 185 -6.44 17.76 -5.05
N ALA A 186 -6.72 17.13 -6.20
CA ALA A 186 -5.69 16.56 -7.06
C ALA A 186 -4.81 17.65 -7.69
N LYS A 187 -5.41 18.79 -8.07
CA LYS A 187 -4.67 19.98 -8.55
C LYS A 187 -3.72 20.54 -7.50
N GLU A 188 -4.22 20.67 -6.28
CA GLU A 188 -3.44 21.20 -5.16
C GLU A 188 -2.29 20.26 -4.76
N ILE A 189 -2.52 18.93 -4.74
CA ILE A 189 -1.45 17.94 -4.56
C ILE A 189 -0.42 18.09 -5.67
N SER A 190 -0.86 18.11 -6.93
CA SER A 190 0.03 18.19 -8.09
C SER A 190 0.95 19.41 -7.98
N ARG A 191 0.43 20.57 -7.56
CA ARG A 191 1.23 21.79 -7.40
C ARG A 191 2.30 21.67 -6.31
N GLN A 192 2.00 21.00 -5.21
CA GLN A 192 2.91 20.90 -4.06
C GLN A 192 3.88 19.71 -4.16
N LEU A 193 3.57 18.71 -4.99
CA LEU A 193 4.31 17.45 -5.09
C LEU A 193 5.80 17.62 -5.40
N PRO A 194 6.24 18.49 -6.34
CA PRO A 194 7.66 18.60 -6.69
C PRO A 194 8.57 19.06 -5.55
N GLU A 195 8.04 19.89 -4.64
CA GLU A 195 8.82 20.51 -3.57
C GLU A 195 8.58 19.85 -2.21
N ASN A 196 7.38 19.30 -1.98
CA ASN A 196 6.89 18.90 -0.66
C ASN A 196 6.38 17.46 -0.59
N ALA A 197 6.81 16.56 -1.48
CA ALA A 197 6.36 15.16 -1.51
C ALA A 197 6.39 14.46 -0.13
N TYR A 198 7.47 14.65 0.64
CA TYR A 198 7.59 14.08 1.98
C TYR A 198 6.58 14.66 2.97
N ASN A 199 6.38 15.98 2.95
CA ASN A 199 5.41 16.65 3.82
C ASN A 199 3.98 16.20 3.48
N ILE A 200 3.66 16.08 2.19
CA ILE A 200 2.37 15.55 1.72
C ILE A 200 2.19 14.11 2.23
N TRP A 201 3.20 13.25 2.08
CA TRP A 201 3.16 11.89 2.60
C TRP A 201 2.91 11.83 4.11
N GLN A 202 3.54 12.73 4.87
CA GLN A 202 3.33 12.86 6.31
C GLN A 202 1.88 13.25 6.65
N TYR A 203 1.33 14.28 5.99
CA TYR A 203 -0.02 14.77 6.28
C TYR A 203 -1.10 13.77 5.86
N LEU A 204 -0.88 13.05 4.77
CA LEU A 204 -1.77 11.97 4.34
C LEU A 204 -1.66 10.74 5.25
N SER A 205 -0.50 10.47 5.84
CA SER A 205 -0.36 9.44 6.88
C SER A 205 -1.23 9.77 8.10
N PHE A 206 -1.29 11.04 8.51
CA PHE A 206 -2.22 11.48 9.57
C PHE A 206 -3.67 11.31 9.15
N TRP A 207 -4.04 11.74 7.95
CA TRP A 207 -5.40 11.60 7.44
C TRP A 207 -5.86 10.14 7.34
N ALA A 208 -5.00 9.25 6.85
CA ALA A 208 -5.31 7.82 6.72
C ALA A 208 -5.70 7.18 8.06
N CYS A 209 -5.07 7.59 9.17
CA CYS A 209 -5.34 7.04 10.49
C CYS A 209 -6.38 7.82 11.31
N LEU A 210 -6.43 9.15 11.17
CA LEU A 210 -7.17 10.03 12.08
C LEU A 210 -8.48 10.57 11.50
N HIS A 211 -8.85 10.25 10.24
CA HIS A 211 -10.06 10.78 9.61
C HIS A 211 -11.36 10.48 10.39
N GLY A 212 -11.44 9.31 11.05
CA GLY A 212 -12.62 8.92 11.84
C GLY A 212 -12.61 9.44 13.28
N TYR A 213 -11.47 9.97 13.75
CA TYR A 213 -11.30 10.49 15.10
C TYR A 213 -11.88 11.91 15.26
N PRO A 214 -12.13 12.38 16.49
CA PRO A 214 -12.53 13.76 16.72
C PRO A 214 -11.53 14.77 16.14
N GLU A 215 -12.04 15.84 15.52
CA GLU A 215 -11.23 16.81 14.76
C GLU A 215 -10.08 17.41 15.57
N LYS A 216 -10.27 17.57 16.88
CA LYS A 216 -9.25 18.06 17.81
C LYS A 216 -7.94 17.26 17.72
N ILE A 217 -8.01 15.95 17.51
CA ILE A 217 -6.82 15.10 17.41
C ILE A 217 -6.03 15.44 16.16
N LEU A 218 -6.71 15.67 15.04
CA LEU A 218 -6.06 16.09 13.80
C LEU A 218 -5.46 17.50 13.92
N GLU A 219 -6.14 18.42 14.61
CA GLU A 219 -5.65 19.79 14.88
C GLU A 219 -4.43 19.86 15.81
N TYR A 220 -4.21 18.84 16.67
CA TYR A 220 -3.00 18.77 17.49
C TYR A 220 -1.76 18.40 16.67
N VAL A 221 -1.95 17.68 15.56
CA VAL A 221 -0.86 17.10 14.78
C VAL A 221 -0.62 17.89 13.49
N LEU A 222 -1.67 18.51 12.94
CA LEU A 222 -1.61 19.30 11.71
C LEU A 222 -1.98 20.77 11.97
N PRO A 223 -1.24 21.72 11.39
CA PRO A 223 -1.66 23.11 11.28
C PRO A 223 -3.06 23.26 10.65
N PRO A 224 -3.86 24.28 11.03
CA PRO A 224 -5.23 24.46 10.56
C PRO A 224 -5.40 24.44 9.04
N GLN A 225 -4.44 25.03 8.30
CA GLN A 225 -4.48 25.05 6.84
C GLN A 225 -4.34 23.65 6.23
N GLN A 226 -3.53 22.79 6.84
CA GLN A 226 -3.31 21.42 6.39
C GLN A 226 -4.49 20.52 6.74
N VAL A 227 -5.14 20.75 7.88
CA VAL A 227 -6.41 20.09 8.25
C VAL A 227 -7.50 20.34 7.19
N LEU A 228 -7.68 21.61 6.79
CA LEU A 228 -8.66 21.98 5.76
C LEU A 228 -8.33 21.38 4.39
N PHE A 229 -7.05 21.14 4.12
CA PHE A 229 -6.59 20.53 2.89
C PHE A 229 -6.87 19.02 2.86
N VAL A 230 -6.42 18.27 3.88
CA VAL A 230 -6.58 16.81 3.89
C VAL A 230 -8.05 16.38 3.92
N LYS A 231 -8.93 17.19 4.54
CA LYS A 231 -10.39 16.94 4.51
C LYS A 231 -11.02 16.97 3.12
N LYS A 232 -10.36 17.60 2.13
CA LYS A 232 -10.85 17.61 0.74
C LYS A 232 -10.51 16.32 -0.01
N ILE A 233 -9.65 15.49 0.55
CA ILE A 233 -9.13 14.28 -0.08
C ILE A 233 -10.01 13.10 0.36
N PRO A 234 -10.55 12.32 -0.60
CA PRO A 234 -11.33 11.13 -0.29
C PRO A 234 -10.50 10.13 0.50
N VAL A 235 -11.09 9.48 1.50
CA VAL A 235 -10.38 8.55 2.39
C VAL A 235 -9.89 7.33 1.60
N GLU A 236 -10.66 6.92 0.58
CA GLU A 236 -10.33 5.84 -0.36
C GLU A 236 -9.03 6.09 -1.13
N ALA A 237 -8.60 7.35 -1.25
CA ALA A 237 -7.32 7.69 -1.89
C ALA A 237 -6.10 7.42 -1.00
N VAL A 238 -6.30 7.19 0.30
CA VAL A 238 -5.21 7.02 1.28
C VAL A 238 -5.30 5.70 2.04
N THR A 239 -6.25 4.82 1.69
CA THR A 239 -6.49 3.54 2.39
C THR A 239 -5.34 2.57 2.32
N ASP A 240 -4.49 2.66 1.29
CA ASP A 240 -3.35 1.78 1.07
C ASP A 240 -2.00 2.50 1.28
N LEU A 241 -2.03 3.76 1.73
CA LEU A 241 -0.83 4.54 1.93
C LEU A 241 0.05 3.92 3.04
N PRO A 242 1.33 3.60 2.77
CA PRO A 242 2.28 3.22 3.81
C PRO A 242 2.51 4.40 4.75
N LEU A 243 2.49 4.15 6.06
CA LEU A 243 2.61 5.22 7.06
C LEU A 243 4.05 5.67 7.24
N GLU A 244 4.27 6.98 7.24
CA GLU A 244 5.55 7.58 7.60
C GLU A 244 5.89 7.28 9.08
N ALA A 245 7.17 6.98 9.36
CA ALA A 245 7.58 6.47 10.67
C ALA A 245 7.33 7.47 11.81
N THR A 246 7.68 8.74 11.61
CA THR A 246 7.48 9.83 12.57
C THR A 246 6.00 10.14 12.75
N ALA A 247 5.23 10.18 11.66
CA ALA A 247 3.78 10.35 11.70
C ALA A 247 3.13 9.22 12.49
N ARG A 248 3.53 7.97 12.25
CA ARG A 248 3.05 6.80 13.00
C ARG A 248 3.30 6.93 14.50
N GLU A 249 4.49 7.38 14.91
CA GLU A 249 4.80 7.60 16.34
C GLU A 249 3.95 8.70 16.97
N GLN A 250 3.75 9.82 16.25
CA GLN A 250 2.88 10.91 16.71
C GLN A 250 1.42 10.47 16.80
N ILE A 251 0.91 9.78 15.78
CA ILE A 251 -0.45 9.21 15.78
C ILE A 251 -0.63 8.30 16.99
N CYS A 252 0.29 7.38 17.22
CA CYS A 252 0.27 6.48 18.38
C CYS A 252 0.22 7.26 19.70
N THR A 253 1.03 8.31 19.84
CA THR A 253 1.06 9.15 21.04
C THR A 253 -0.28 9.85 21.28
N HIS A 254 -0.85 10.48 20.25
CA HIS A 254 -2.12 11.20 20.37
C HIS A 254 -3.33 10.27 20.56
N ILE A 255 -3.34 9.11 19.90
CA ILE A 255 -4.35 8.07 20.14
C ILE A 255 -4.29 7.61 21.60
N LYS A 256 -3.09 7.38 22.15
CA LYS A 256 -2.94 6.97 23.54
C LYS A 256 -3.50 8.01 24.52
N ILE A 257 -3.14 9.29 24.33
CA ILE A 257 -3.66 10.40 25.15
C ILE A 257 -5.18 10.47 25.06
N PHE A 258 -5.73 10.38 23.85
CA PHE A 258 -7.17 10.36 23.64
C PHE A 258 -7.84 9.21 24.41
N PHE A 259 -7.31 8.00 24.32
CA PHE A 259 -7.84 6.85 25.04
C PHE A 259 -7.74 7.01 26.56
N GLU A 260 -6.67 7.59 27.09
CA GLU A 260 -6.53 7.90 28.52
C GLU A 260 -7.62 8.88 29.01
N GLU A 261 -8.00 9.87 28.19
CA GLU A 261 -9.07 10.83 28.52
C GLU A 261 -10.49 10.23 28.44
N ILE A 262 -10.75 9.38 27.45
CA ILE A 262 -12.10 8.82 27.22
C ILE A 262 -12.36 7.52 27.98
N GLN A 263 -11.33 6.78 28.40
CA GLN A 263 -11.50 5.46 29.03
C GLN A 263 -12.45 5.53 30.23
N GLY A 264 -12.39 6.61 31.02
CA GLY A 264 -13.28 6.89 32.15
C GLY A 264 -14.75 7.12 31.79
N GLN A 265 -15.04 7.50 30.56
CA GLN A 265 -16.36 7.94 30.10
C GLN A 265 -17.14 6.83 29.40
N ILE A 266 -16.47 5.77 28.95
CA ILE A 266 -17.10 4.64 28.23
C ILE A 266 -17.78 3.73 29.26
N THR A 267 -19.09 3.88 29.40
CA THR A 267 -19.91 3.11 30.34
C THR A 267 -20.94 2.23 29.65
N SER A 268 -21.08 2.38 28.33
CA SER A 268 -22.04 1.63 27.53
C SER A 268 -21.43 1.03 26.26
N GLY A 269 -21.96 -0.12 25.82
CA GLY A 269 -21.58 -0.73 24.54
C GLY A 269 -21.85 0.18 23.33
N LYS A 270 -22.83 1.09 23.41
CA LYS A 270 -23.11 2.06 22.34
C LYS A 270 -21.98 3.08 22.18
N GLU A 271 -21.43 3.57 23.29
CA GLU A 271 -20.26 4.48 23.27
C GLU A 271 -19.02 3.75 22.76
N PHE A 272 -18.83 2.51 23.21
CA PHE A 272 -17.75 1.66 22.72
C PHE A 272 -17.81 1.46 21.20
N ARG A 273 -18.97 1.11 20.64
CA ARG A 273 -19.13 0.91 19.18
C ARG A 273 -18.85 2.17 18.38
N LYS A 274 -19.25 3.35 18.87
CA LYS A 274 -18.90 4.63 18.24
C LYS A 274 -17.38 4.83 18.16
N ILE A 275 -16.66 4.48 19.23
CA ILE A 275 -15.20 4.59 19.24
C ILE A 275 -14.58 3.62 18.24
N VAL A 276 -15.01 2.35 18.21
CA VAL A 276 -14.52 1.37 17.25
C VAL A 276 -14.77 1.82 15.79
N GLU A 277 -15.92 2.45 15.53
CA GLU A 277 -16.24 3.03 14.22
C GLU A 277 -15.30 4.17 13.83
N CYS A 278 -14.88 5.00 14.79
CA CYS A 278 -13.92 6.10 14.58
C CYS A 278 -12.49 5.65 14.25
N MET A 279 -12.11 4.43 14.64
CA MET A 279 -10.72 3.94 14.50
C MET A 279 -10.38 3.63 13.06
N SER A 280 -9.09 3.64 12.72
CA SER A 280 -8.64 3.31 11.37
C SER A 280 -8.57 1.80 11.13
N GLY A 281 -8.20 1.02 12.16
CA GLY A 281 -7.96 -0.42 12.02
C GLY A 281 -6.57 -0.75 11.48
N ARG A 282 -5.68 0.24 11.38
CA ARG A 282 -4.35 0.10 10.75
C ARG A 282 -3.22 -0.02 11.77
N LEU A 283 -3.47 0.32 13.04
CA LEU A 283 -2.45 0.36 14.08
C LEU A 283 -2.67 -0.72 15.14
N PHE A 284 -1.60 -1.43 15.50
CA PHE A 284 -1.67 -2.40 16.60
C PHE A 284 -2.03 -1.75 17.95
N LEU A 285 -1.62 -0.50 18.18
CA LEU A 285 -1.97 0.23 19.39
C LEU A 285 -3.49 0.44 19.53
N GLU A 286 -4.18 0.72 18.41
CA GLU A 286 -5.63 0.84 18.39
C GLU A 286 -6.28 -0.46 18.91
N TYR A 287 -5.82 -1.61 18.40
CA TYR A 287 -6.27 -2.92 18.87
C TYR A 287 -6.01 -3.11 20.37
N GLN A 288 -4.82 -2.74 20.87
CA GLN A 288 -4.50 -2.86 22.30
C GLN A 288 -5.46 -2.05 23.17
N CYS A 289 -5.71 -0.79 22.82
CA CYS A 289 -6.63 0.08 23.55
C CYS A 289 -8.04 -0.51 23.61
N VAL A 290 -8.55 -1.04 22.50
CA VAL A 290 -9.89 -1.65 22.42
C VAL A 290 -9.95 -2.96 23.20
N ALA A 291 -8.92 -3.80 23.09
CA ALA A 291 -8.84 -5.05 23.83
C ALA A 291 -8.80 -4.79 25.35
N ASP A 292 -8.08 -3.77 25.79
CA ASP A 292 -8.01 -3.39 27.20
C ASP A 292 -9.33 -2.80 27.72
N LEU A 293 -10.06 -2.05 26.88
CA LEU A 293 -11.42 -1.61 27.18
C LEU A 293 -12.37 -2.80 27.37
N LEU A 294 -12.33 -3.79 26.48
CA LEU A 294 -13.14 -5.01 26.59
C LEU A 294 -12.80 -5.81 27.85
N ARG A 295 -11.51 -5.98 28.17
CA ARG A 295 -11.05 -6.68 29.38
C ARG A 295 -11.42 -5.95 30.68
N SER A 296 -11.57 -4.63 30.63
CA SER A 296 -11.90 -3.84 31.81
C SER A 296 -13.33 -4.09 32.35
N ASN A 297 -14.18 -4.81 31.60
CA ASN A 297 -15.55 -5.17 31.99
C ASN A 297 -16.40 -4.00 32.49
N ARG A 298 -16.15 -2.78 32.00
CA ARG A 298 -16.88 -1.56 32.40
C ARG A 298 -18.33 -1.53 31.92
N PHE A 299 -18.64 -2.32 30.91
CA PHE A 299 -19.97 -2.50 30.36
C PHE A 299 -20.22 -3.98 30.04
N SER A 300 -21.48 -4.35 29.82
CA SER A 300 -21.82 -5.71 29.37
C SER A 300 -21.46 -5.87 27.90
N THR A 301 -20.30 -6.48 27.63
CA THR A 301 -19.82 -6.79 26.28
C THR A 301 -20.73 -7.80 25.60
N THR A 302 -21.17 -7.49 24.38
CA THR A 302 -21.98 -8.39 23.55
C THR A 302 -21.13 -9.06 22.47
N ILE A 303 -21.65 -10.14 21.86
CA ILE A 303 -21.00 -10.79 20.71
C ILE A 303 -20.85 -9.81 19.54
N GLU A 304 -21.85 -8.95 19.32
CA GLU A 304 -21.83 -7.92 18.27
C GLU A 304 -20.66 -6.94 18.46
N ASP A 305 -20.34 -6.57 19.70
CA ASP A 305 -19.20 -5.69 20.00
C ASP A 305 -17.87 -6.34 19.63
N VAL A 306 -17.74 -7.65 19.85
CA VAL A 306 -16.52 -8.41 19.53
C VAL A 306 -16.37 -8.62 18.02
N GLU A 307 -17.45 -8.95 17.32
CA GLU A 307 -17.45 -9.12 15.87
C GLU A 307 -17.07 -7.80 15.16
N LYS A 308 -17.61 -6.65 15.60
CA LYS A 308 -17.21 -5.34 15.06
C LYS A 308 -15.70 -5.07 15.19
N VAL A 309 -15.09 -5.45 16.32
CA VAL A 309 -13.64 -5.31 16.52
C VAL A 309 -12.89 -6.29 15.62
N ARG A 310 -13.37 -7.52 15.46
CA ARG A 310 -12.75 -8.50 14.56
C ARG A 310 -12.74 -8.02 13.12
N ASP A 311 -13.89 -7.60 12.62
CA ASP A 311 -14.03 -7.12 11.25
C ASP A 311 -13.13 -5.91 10.97
N LYS A 312 -12.99 -5.02 11.96
CA LYS A 312 -12.16 -3.82 11.84
C LYS A 312 -10.66 -4.11 11.82
N PHE A 313 -10.19 -5.09 12.60
CA PHE A 313 -8.76 -5.37 12.80
C PHE A 313 -8.26 -6.64 12.10
N ILE A 314 -9.08 -7.33 11.31
CA ILE A 314 -8.71 -8.58 10.61
C ILE A 314 -7.49 -8.40 9.69
N SER A 315 -7.37 -7.24 9.05
CA SER A 315 -6.28 -6.88 8.14
C SER A 315 -5.19 -6.04 8.80
N CYS A 316 -5.24 -5.85 10.13
CA CYS A 316 -4.28 -5.01 10.85
C CYS A 316 -2.92 -5.72 10.99
N PRO A 317 -1.81 -5.09 10.57
CA PRO A 317 -0.48 -5.67 10.77
C PRO A 317 -0.17 -5.81 12.27
N GLY A 318 0.21 -7.03 12.69
CA GLY A 318 0.58 -7.34 14.07
C GLY A 318 -0.54 -7.94 14.93
N VAL A 319 -1.78 -7.99 14.44
CA VAL A 319 -2.89 -8.69 15.11
C VAL A 319 -2.97 -10.12 14.56
N ASN A 320 -2.97 -11.12 15.45
CA ASN A 320 -3.10 -12.53 15.04
C ASN A 320 -4.51 -13.09 15.32
N ALA A 321 -4.87 -14.17 14.62
CA ALA A 321 -6.18 -14.82 14.75
C ALA A 321 -6.45 -15.29 16.20
N ASN A 322 -5.43 -15.68 16.96
CA ASN A 322 -5.56 -16.11 18.35
C ASN A 322 -5.92 -14.94 19.29
N GLN A 323 -5.36 -13.76 19.05
CA GLN A 323 -5.65 -12.52 19.77
C GLN A 323 -7.12 -12.13 19.54
N LEU A 324 -7.57 -12.14 18.28
CA LEU A 324 -8.98 -11.92 17.92
C LEU A 324 -9.92 -13.01 18.47
N GLY A 325 -9.44 -14.26 18.52
CA GLY A 325 -10.13 -15.40 19.13
C GLY A 325 -10.37 -15.19 20.63
N THR A 326 -9.39 -14.61 21.33
CA THR A 326 -9.43 -14.39 22.77
C THR A 326 -10.48 -13.36 23.19
N LEU A 327 -10.83 -12.40 22.31
CA LEU A 327 -11.84 -11.38 22.62
C LEU A 327 -13.23 -11.94 22.93
N VAL A 328 -13.59 -13.11 22.37
CA VAL A 328 -14.88 -13.78 22.68
C VAL A 328 -14.99 -14.12 24.16
N LYS A 329 -13.87 -14.35 24.85
CA LYS A 329 -13.86 -14.64 26.30
C LYS A 329 -14.24 -13.44 27.17
N CYS A 330 -14.32 -12.23 26.57
CA CYS A 330 -14.81 -11.02 27.25
C CYS A 330 -16.34 -10.92 27.24
N VAL A 331 -17.04 -11.69 26.39
CA VAL A 331 -18.50 -11.75 26.38
C VAL A 331 -18.97 -12.61 27.54
N LYS A 332 -19.85 -12.08 28.38
CA LYS A 332 -20.45 -12.83 29.48
C LYS A 332 -21.47 -13.84 28.91
N PRO A 333 -21.27 -15.15 29.09
CA PRO A 333 -22.28 -16.16 28.74
C PRO A 333 -23.52 -16.00 29.61
N GLU A 334 -24.64 -16.57 29.16
CA GLU A 334 -25.84 -16.65 29.99
C GLU A 334 -25.51 -17.34 31.32
N ARG A 335 -26.12 -16.84 32.40
CA ARG A 335 -25.91 -17.43 33.72
C ARG A 335 -26.56 -18.82 33.71
N PRO A 336 -25.85 -19.88 34.14
CA PRO A 336 -26.40 -21.22 34.16
C PRO A 336 -27.67 -21.29 34.99
N ALA A 337 -28.60 -22.17 34.60
CA ALA A 337 -29.78 -22.46 35.39
C ALA A 337 -29.37 -22.90 36.80
N LEU A 338 -30.03 -22.33 37.81
CA LEU A 338 -29.84 -22.71 39.20
C LEU A 338 -30.89 -23.75 39.57
N LEU A 339 -30.49 -24.74 40.36
CA LEU A 339 -31.41 -25.73 40.88
C LEU A 339 -32.08 -25.19 42.15
N ASP A 340 -33.41 -25.13 42.11
CA ASP A 340 -34.21 -24.93 43.31
C ASP A 340 -34.05 -26.16 44.24
N ASP A 341 -34.17 -25.94 45.55
CA ASP A 341 -33.86 -26.98 46.54
C ASP A 341 -34.71 -28.25 46.40
N ASP A 342 -35.91 -28.13 45.81
CA ASP A 342 -36.95 -29.18 45.73
C ASP A 342 -37.03 -29.89 44.36
N LYS A 343 -36.17 -29.56 43.39
CA LYS A 343 -36.14 -30.22 42.07
C LYS A 343 -34.93 -31.13 41.96
N ASP A 344 -35.15 -32.31 41.39
CA ASP A 344 -34.08 -33.18 40.89
C ASP A 344 -34.07 -33.13 39.36
N TRP A 345 -32.88 -32.93 38.78
CA TRP A 345 -32.68 -33.03 37.34
C TRP A 345 -32.38 -34.46 36.93
N SER A 346 -32.84 -34.82 35.73
CA SER A 346 -32.48 -36.07 35.06
C SER A 346 -31.02 -36.06 34.60
N GLU A 347 -30.49 -37.25 34.30
CA GLU A 347 -29.10 -37.43 33.86
C GLU A 347 -28.77 -36.62 32.59
N GLN A 348 -29.71 -36.56 31.64
CA GLN A 348 -29.57 -35.79 30.40
C GLN A 348 -29.56 -34.27 30.66
N GLU A 349 -30.35 -33.81 31.62
CA GLU A 349 -30.38 -32.39 32.01
C GLU A 349 -29.07 -31.96 32.66
N TRP A 350 -28.48 -32.81 33.52
CA TRP A 350 -27.17 -32.56 34.10
C TRP A 350 -26.05 -32.50 33.07
N ILE A 351 -26.05 -33.41 32.09
CA ILE A 351 -25.06 -33.42 31.00
C ILE A 351 -25.21 -32.17 30.13
N ARG A 352 -26.45 -31.83 29.70
CA ARG A 352 -26.72 -30.62 28.91
C ARG A 352 -26.28 -29.36 29.64
N TRP A 353 -26.69 -29.20 30.89
CA TRP A 353 -26.33 -28.05 31.71
C TRP A 353 -24.82 -27.92 31.87
N THR A 354 -24.11 -29.04 32.09
CA THR A 354 -22.66 -29.03 32.27
C THR A 354 -21.94 -28.58 31.00
N ALA A 355 -22.34 -29.12 29.84
CA ALA A 355 -21.68 -28.87 28.56
C ALA A 355 -22.04 -27.49 27.96
N GLU A 356 -23.31 -27.11 28.00
CA GLU A 356 -23.84 -25.95 27.27
C GLU A 356 -23.90 -24.69 28.14
N GLU A 357 -24.12 -24.81 29.45
CA GLU A 357 -24.34 -23.65 30.34
C GLU A 357 -23.15 -23.43 31.28
N TYR A 358 -22.81 -24.44 32.09
CA TYR A 358 -21.81 -24.31 33.15
C TYR A 358 -20.38 -24.18 32.61
N THR A 359 -19.95 -25.02 31.66
CA THR A 359 -18.56 -24.99 31.17
C THR A 359 -18.20 -23.66 30.48
N PRO A 360 -19.02 -23.09 29.59
CA PRO A 360 -18.78 -21.76 29.03
C PRO A 360 -18.74 -20.67 30.11
N TYR A 361 -19.71 -20.70 31.04
CA TYR A 361 -19.77 -19.73 32.14
C TYR A 361 -18.59 -19.84 33.10
N ARG A 362 -18.14 -21.05 33.42
CA ARG A 362 -16.98 -21.31 34.27
C ARG A 362 -15.68 -20.85 33.62
N THR A 363 -15.54 -21.08 32.31
CA THR A 363 -14.40 -20.58 31.54
C THR A 363 -14.34 -19.04 31.58
N TRP A 364 -15.50 -18.39 31.45
CA TRP A 364 -15.61 -16.93 31.61
C TRP A 364 -15.29 -16.47 33.04
N GLN A 365 -15.78 -17.16 34.08
CA GLN A 365 -15.49 -16.86 35.49
C GLN A 365 -13.99 -16.92 35.79
N ILE A 366 -13.30 -17.99 35.34
CA ILE A 366 -11.86 -18.17 35.53
C ILE A 366 -11.09 -17.05 34.84
N TYR A 367 -11.46 -16.72 33.61
CA TYR A 367 -10.80 -15.69 32.82
C TYR A 367 -10.97 -14.29 33.42
N ASN A 368 -12.14 -14.00 33.99
CA ASN A 368 -12.47 -12.68 34.54
C ASN A 368 -12.29 -12.57 36.07
N HIS A 369 -11.81 -13.63 36.73
CA HIS A 369 -11.66 -13.72 38.19
C HIS A 369 -12.95 -13.42 38.98
N ILE A 370 -14.10 -13.85 38.44
CA ILE A 370 -15.41 -13.65 39.06
C ILE A 370 -15.88 -14.95 39.72
N TYR A 371 -16.34 -14.85 40.97
CA TYR A 371 -16.92 -15.96 41.72
C TYR A 371 -18.43 -15.76 41.90
N ASP A 372 -19.21 -16.82 41.63
CA ASP A 372 -20.67 -16.85 41.81
C ASP A 372 -21.02 -17.98 42.78
N GLU A 373 -21.39 -17.63 44.01
CA GLU A 373 -21.65 -18.59 45.08
C GLU A 373 -22.87 -19.47 44.82
N GLU A 374 -23.90 -18.95 44.17
CA GLU A 374 -25.13 -19.69 43.89
C GLU A 374 -24.92 -20.75 42.82
N VAL A 375 -24.11 -20.45 41.79
CA VAL A 375 -23.70 -21.43 40.80
C VAL A 375 -22.89 -22.54 41.48
N GLU A 376 -21.99 -22.20 42.41
CA GLU A 376 -21.19 -23.20 43.14
C GLU A 376 -22.01 -24.12 44.05
N LYS A 377 -23.14 -23.66 44.59
CA LYS A 377 -24.10 -24.55 45.30
C LYS A 377 -24.68 -25.60 44.36
N THR A 378 -25.06 -25.19 43.14
CA THR A 378 -25.57 -26.10 42.11
C THR A 378 -24.47 -27.07 41.63
N VAL A 379 -23.22 -26.61 41.49
CA VAL A 379 -22.06 -27.45 41.15
C VAL A 379 -21.78 -28.51 42.22
N ARG A 380 -21.95 -28.18 43.51
CA ARG A 380 -21.82 -29.18 44.58
C ARG A 380 -22.86 -30.28 44.45
N ARG A 381 -24.13 -29.93 44.18
CA ARG A 381 -25.19 -30.91 43.93
C ARG A 381 -24.88 -31.78 42.72
N PHE A 382 -24.43 -31.18 41.62
CA PHE A 382 -23.95 -31.91 40.45
C PHE A 382 -22.83 -32.89 40.82
N SER A 383 -21.83 -32.43 41.58
CA SER A 383 -20.70 -33.26 41.99
C SER A 383 -21.14 -34.45 42.85
N SER A 384 -22.07 -34.25 43.77
CA SER A 384 -22.66 -35.33 44.58
C SER A 384 -23.43 -36.32 43.72
N TRP A 385 -24.27 -35.86 42.79
CA TRP A 385 -24.98 -36.70 41.84
C TRP A 385 -24.00 -37.51 40.97
N TYR A 386 -23.01 -36.85 40.37
CA TYR A 386 -22.04 -37.48 39.48
C TYR A 386 -21.21 -38.55 40.18
N ILE A 387 -20.83 -38.34 41.45
CA ILE A 387 -20.11 -39.35 42.24
C ILE A 387 -21.02 -40.56 42.52
N ASN A 388 -22.28 -40.34 42.85
CA ASN A 388 -23.24 -41.42 43.15
C ASN A 388 -23.54 -42.25 41.89
N GLU A 389 -23.71 -41.61 40.75
CA GLU A 389 -24.04 -42.25 39.47
C GLU A 389 -22.82 -42.62 38.62
N TYR A 390 -21.60 -42.38 39.11
CA TYR A 390 -20.34 -42.54 38.38
C TYR A 390 -20.19 -43.91 37.71
N ALA A 391 -20.57 -44.98 38.43
CA ALA A 391 -20.46 -46.36 37.95
C ALA A 391 -21.50 -46.73 36.89
N PHE A 392 -22.60 -45.97 36.82
CA PHE A 392 -23.68 -46.15 35.85
C PHE A 392 -23.41 -45.34 34.58
N ILE A 393 -23.04 -44.07 34.74
CA ILE A 393 -22.73 -43.13 33.64
C ILE A 393 -21.57 -43.63 32.77
N HIS A 394 -20.55 -44.28 33.33
CA HIS A 394 -19.42 -44.80 32.55
C HIS A 394 -19.67 -46.15 31.88
N LYS A 395 -20.80 -46.82 32.14
CA LYS A 395 -21.19 -48.02 31.41
C LYS A 395 -21.94 -47.71 30.11
N ASP A 396 -22.51 -46.51 30.01
CA ASP A 396 -23.23 -46.04 28.83
C ASP A 396 -22.36 -45.04 28.06
N SER A 397 -22.06 -45.33 26.79
CA SER A 397 -21.21 -44.47 25.97
C SER A 397 -21.83 -43.10 25.70
N ASP A 398 -23.16 -43.02 25.70
CA ASP A 398 -23.91 -41.80 25.34
C ASP A 398 -24.05 -40.84 26.52
N LEU A 399 -23.91 -41.34 27.75
CA LEU A 399 -23.98 -40.55 28.99
C LEU A 399 -22.60 -40.16 29.52
N SER A 400 -21.54 -40.78 29.01
CA SER A 400 -20.17 -40.49 29.43
C SER A 400 -19.79 -39.03 29.12
N LEU A 401 -19.67 -38.20 30.16
CA LEU A 401 -19.21 -36.81 30.05
C LEU A 401 -17.86 -36.67 29.33
N ILE A 402 -17.04 -37.73 29.33
CA ILE A 402 -15.77 -37.75 28.59
C ILE A 402 -16.01 -37.62 27.08
N HIS A 403 -17.08 -38.21 26.55
CA HIS A 403 -17.46 -38.06 25.15
C HIS A 403 -18.12 -36.70 24.86
N SER A 404 -18.99 -36.23 25.76
CA SER A 404 -19.68 -34.93 25.61
C SER A 404 -18.75 -33.72 25.75
N LEU A 405 -17.68 -33.83 26.54
CA LEU A 405 -16.65 -32.79 26.70
C LEU A 405 -15.58 -32.86 25.61
N LYS A 406 -15.50 -33.98 24.87
CA LYS A 406 -14.56 -34.14 23.75
C LYS A 406 -14.87 -33.19 22.59
N SER A 407 -16.15 -32.88 22.36
CA SER A 407 -16.59 -31.90 21.36
C SER A 407 -16.22 -30.44 21.72
N LEU A 408 -16.01 -30.14 23.01
CA LEU A 408 -15.55 -28.82 23.50
C LEU A 408 -14.03 -28.67 23.48
N SER A 409 -13.28 -29.75 23.20
CA SER A 409 -11.80 -29.74 23.16
C SER A 409 -11.20 -29.19 21.85
N THR A 410 -11.97 -28.45 21.06
CA THR A 410 -11.48 -27.78 19.85
C THR A 410 -10.77 -26.46 20.20
N THR A 411 -9.64 -26.55 20.91
CA THR A 411 -8.41 -25.73 20.75
C THR A 411 -7.47 -25.96 21.94
N GLU A 412 -6.31 -26.55 21.65
CA GLU A 412 -5.05 -26.43 22.40
C GLU A 412 -4.99 -26.81 23.91
N VAL A 413 -5.87 -27.68 24.43
CA VAL A 413 -5.59 -28.35 25.71
C VAL A 413 -5.23 -29.80 25.45
N LYS A 414 -3.93 -30.10 25.47
CA LYS A 414 -3.33 -31.40 25.20
C LYS A 414 -3.62 -32.49 26.25
N ASP A 415 -4.58 -32.27 27.16
CA ASP A 415 -4.93 -33.22 28.20
C ASP A 415 -6.45 -33.26 28.39
N GLU A 416 -7.09 -34.29 27.82
CA GLU A 416 -8.49 -34.68 28.10
C GLU A 416 -8.72 -34.89 29.61
N LEU A 417 -7.66 -35.20 30.37
CA LEU A 417 -7.66 -35.36 31.82
C LEU A 417 -7.69 -34.03 32.60
N SER A 418 -7.39 -32.89 31.97
CA SER A 418 -7.40 -31.58 32.63
C SER A 418 -8.82 -31.06 32.86
N ILE A 419 -9.77 -31.39 31.99
CA ILE A 419 -11.18 -30.97 32.12
C ILE A 419 -11.83 -31.68 33.33
N ILE A 420 -11.53 -32.97 33.52
CA ILE A 420 -11.96 -33.70 34.72
C ILE A 420 -11.28 -33.10 35.96
N ARG A 421 -9.99 -32.75 35.90
CA ARG A 421 -9.30 -32.08 37.01
C ARG A 421 -9.85 -30.69 37.36
N ILE A 422 -10.46 -29.97 36.41
CA ILE A 422 -11.09 -28.66 36.66
C ILE A 422 -12.40 -28.81 37.42
N LEU A 423 -13.21 -29.83 37.12
CA LEU A 423 -14.41 -30.17 37.92
C LEU A 423 -14.05 -30.65 39.34
N PHE A 424 -12.89 -31.30 39.50
CA PHE A 424 -12.46 -31.90 40.76
C PHE A 424 -11.52 -31.04 41.63
N LYS A 425 -11.14 -29.81 41.22
CA LYS A 425 -10.43 -28.89 42.11
C LYS A 425 -11.39 -28.22 43.10
N PHE A 426 -11.91 -29.04 44.02
CA PHE A 426 -12.30 -28.58 45.34
C PHE A 426 -11.04 -28.07 46.05
N PRO A 427 -10.96 -26.80 46.49
CA PRO A 427 -10.15 -26.50 47.65
C PRO A 427 -10.87 -27.19 48.82
N GLY A 428 -10.35 -28.33 49.24
CA GLY A 428 -10.72 -28.89 50.52
C GLY A 428 -10.29 -27.93 51.62
N ILE A 429 -11.19 -27.73 52.58
CA ILE A 429 -10.94 -27.35 53.99
C ILE A 429 -10.29 -25.99 54.22
#